data_AF-A0A9D3VR35-F1
#
_entry.id   AF-A0A9D3VR35-F1
#
_cell.length_a   1.000
_cell.length_b   1.000
_cell.length_c   1.000
_cell.angle_alpha   90.00
_cell.angle_beta   90.00
_cell.angle_gamma   90.00
#
_symmetry.space_group_name_H-M   'P 1'
#
loop_
_entity.id
_entity.type
_entity.pdbx_description
1 polymer ?
#
loop_
_entity_poly.entity_id
_entity_poly.type
_entity_poly.pdbx_seq_one_letter_code
_entity_poly.pdbx_strand_id
1 'polypeptide(L)'
;MDHNYFTGQLPSSLSSLKGIEEVDLSHNNFSGMIPKYFSTFPFLVQLNLSFNDFQGDVPVGRVFSNVTALSLVGNDKLCGGIPELQLPSCLLKKPRRKNMSLPLKLTISLIFGVVGLFLILFAVLFYWFKMQRKCSLTKSSLMDSFMKISYGDLLKATDGFLSGNLIRIGSFGSVYKRVLEDQTYVFVKVLNLQRIGASKSFFSKCKALRNVRHRNLVKILTACSSVDY
;
A
#
# COMPACT_ATOMS: atom_id res chain seq x y z
N MET A 1 2.13 15.40 -55.31
CA MET A 1 1.72 13.99 -55.55
C MET A 1 0.20 13.96 -55.50
N ASP A 2 -0.40 14.71 -56.40
CA ASP A 2 -1.83 14.84 -56.56
C ASP A 2 -2.34 13.92 -57.68
N HIS A 3 -3.63 13.64 -57.73
CA HIS A 3 -4.29 12.89 -58.81
C HIS A 3 -3.72 11.49 -59.05
N ASN A 4 -3.68 10.69 -57.99
CA ASN A 4 -3.22 9.30 -58.05
C ASN A 4 -4.22 8.38 -57.33
N TYR A 5 -3.98 7.07 -57.37
CA TYR A 5 -4.80 6.07 -56.66
C TYR A 5 -4.09 5.56 -55.40
N PHE A 6 -3.28 6.38 -54.74
CA PHE A 6 -2.60 5.94 -53.51
C PHE A 6 -3.62 5.68 -52.41
N THR A 7 -3.43 4.57 -51.70
CA THR A 7 -4.34 4.10 -50.65
C THR A 7 -3.62 3.93 -49.32
N GLY A 8 -4.40 3.76 -48.26
CA GLY A 8 -3.89 3.48 -46.92
C GLY A 8 -3.54 4.74 -46.13
N GLN A 9 -2.85 4.56 -45.01
CA GLN A 9 -2.50 5.65 -44.10
C GLN A 9 -1.19 6.32 -44.49
N LEU A 10 -1.07 7.61 -44.19
CA LEU A 10 0.19 8.32 -44.35
C LEU A 10 1.25 7.78 -43.39
N PRO A 11 2.42 7.31 -43.89
CA PRO A 11 3.41 6.65 -43.07
C PRO A 11 4.10 7.63 -42.12
N SER A 12 4.46 7.14 -40.92
CA SER A 12 5.16 7.93 -39.90
C SER A 12 6.58 8.33 -40.31
N SER A 13 7.19 7.63 -41.27
CA SER A 13 8.52 7.94 -41.81
C SER A 13 8.61 9.33 -42.45
N LEU A 14 7.50 9.87 -42.96
CA LEU A 14 7.45 11.23 -43.54
C LEU A 14 7.78 12.32 -42.51
N SER A 15 7.65 12.03 -41.21
CA SER A 15 8.03 12.96 -40.13
C SER A 15 9.50 13.40 -40.14
N SER A 16 10.37 12.65 -40.85
CA SER A 16 11.80 12.93 -41.02
C SER A 16 12.10 14.03 -42.04
N LEU A 17 11.14 14.40 -42.90
CA LEU A 17 11.33 15.33 -43.99
C LEU A 17 11.27 16.79 -43.51
N LYS A 18 12.34 17.26 -42.88
CA LYS A 18 12.39 18.59 -42.24
C LYS A 18 12.49 19.77 -43.19
N GLY A 19 12.89 19.55 -44.45
CA GLY A 19 13.02 20.61 -45.47
C GLY A 19 11.78 20.82 -46.33
N ILE A 20 10.64 20.23 -45.99
CA ILE A 20 9.42 20.37 -46.78
C ILE A 20 8.81 21.75 -46.57
N GLU A 21 8.51 22.41 -47.69
CA GLU A 21 7.82 23.69 -47.75
C GLU A 21 6.38 23.55 -48.25
N GLU A 22 6.15 22.71 -49.24
CA GLU A 22 4.83 22.50 -49.83
C GLU A 22 4.51 21.01 -49.94
N VAL A 23 3.30 20.63 -49.57
CA VAL A 23 2.80 19.25 -49.67
C VAL A 23 1.46 19.28 -50.39
N ASP A 24 1.42 18.68 -51.58
CA ASP A 24 0.17 18.37 -52.26
C ASP A 24 -0.01 16.85 -52.36
N LEU A 25 -1.03 16.35 -51.67
CA LEU A 25 -1.50 14.97 -51.68
C LEU A 25 -2.96 14.87 -52.11
N SER A 26 -3.48 15.91 -52.75
CA SER A 26 -4.89 15.98 -53.14
C SER A 26 -5.27 14.91 -54.17
N HIS A 27 -6.56 14.59 -54.27
CA HIS A 27 -7.08 13.62 -55.25
C HIS A 27 -6.37 12.26 -55.17
N ASN A 28 -6.42 11.65 -53.99
CA ASN A 28 -5.95 10.30 -53.73
C ASN A 28 -7.00 9.54 -52.91
N ASN A 29 -6.68 8.34 -52.45
CA ASN A 29 -7.55 7.52 -51.61
C ASN A 29 -6.87 7.20 -50.27
N PHE A 30 -6.09 8.15 -49.74
CA PHE A 30 -5.49 8.03 -48.41
C PHE A 30 -6.59 8.06 -47.34
N SER A 31 -6.42 7.24 -46.31
CA SER A 31 -7.39 7.06 -45.23
C SER A 31 -6.76 7.14 -43.85
N GLY A 32 -7.59 7.14 -42.81
CA GLY A 32 -7.14 7.26 -41.42
C GLY A 32 -7.00 8.71 -40.95
N MET A 33 -6.32 8.93 -39.83
CA MET A 33 -6.20 10.26 -39.23
C MET A 33 -5.10 11.08 -39.89
N ILE A 34 -5.29 12.39 -40.01
CA ILE A 34 -4.25 13.32 -40.47
C ILE A 34 -3.10 13.30 -39.44
N PRO A 35 -1.86 12.94 -39.85
CA PRO A 35 -0.75 12.86 -38.93
C PRO A 35 -0.35 14.22 -38.37
N LYS A 36 -0.11 14.27 -37.05
CA LYS A 36 0.30 15.50 -36.35
C LYS A 36 1.67 16.03 -36.77
N TYR A 37 2.52 15.22 -37.41
CA TYR A 37 3.87 15.66 -37.76
C TYR A 37 3.89 16.83 -38.76
N PHE A 38 2.83 17.04 -39.55
CA PHE A 38 2.73 18.21 -40.43
C PHE A 38 2.76 19.53 -39.63
N SER A 39 2.27 19.54 -38.38
CA SER A 39 2.38 20.71 -37.50
C SER A 39 3.78 20.91 -36.91
N THR A 40 4.71 19.98 -37.17
CA THR A 40 6.09 20.02 -36.68
C THR A 40 7.10 20.39 -37.76
N PHE A 41 6.68 20.48 -39.03
CA PHE A 41 7.58 20.85 -40.11
C PHE A 41 7.95 22.34 -40.03
N PRO A 42 9.26 22.66 -40.00
CA PRO A 42 9.73 24.01 -39.73
C PRO A 42 9.36 24.99 -40.84
N PHE A 43 9.41 24.55 -42.09
CA PHE A 43 9.29 25.38 -43.29
C PHE A 43 8.00 25.14 -44.08
N LEU A 44 7.10 24.27 -43.61
CA LEU A 44 5.87 23.95 -44.32
C LEU A 44 4.93 25.18 -44.35
N VAL A 45 4.72 25.70 -45.55
CA VAL A 45 3.88 26.87 -45.85
C VAL A 45 2.57 26.50 -46.52
N GLN A 46 2.48 25.35 -47.20
CA GLN A 46 1.26 24.91 -47.90
C GLN A 46 1.02 23.42 -47.72
N LEU A 47 -0.22 23.05 -47.38
CA LEU A 47 -0.66 21.67 -47.18
C LEU A 47 -2.02 21.44 -47.85
N ASN A 48 -2.03 20.68 -48.94
CA ASN A 48 -3.22 20.28 -49.66
C ASN A 48 -3.47 18.78 -49.47
N LEU A 49 -4.53 18.44 -48.72
CA LEU A 49 -4.99 17.08 -48.44
C LEU A 49 -6.41 16.84 -48.97
N SER A 50 -6.90 17.71 -49.86
CA SER A 50 -8.28 17.63 -50.37
C SER A 50 -8.54 16.35 -51.16
N PHE A 51 -9.80 15.95 -51.26
CA PHE A 51 -10.26 14.81 -52.06
C PHE A 51 -9.49 13.51 -51.71
N ASN A 52 -9.62 13.10 -50.45
CA ASN A 52 -9.12 11.85 -49.88
C ASN A 52 -10.19 11.26 -48.93
N ASP A 53 -9.89 10.19 -48.20
CA ASP A 53 -10.77 9.58 -47.18
C ASP A 53 -10.22 9.75 -45.76
N PHE A 54 -9.60 10.91 -45.46
CA PHE A 54 -9.13 11.21 -44.11
C PHE A 54 -10.30 11.35 -43.13
N GLN A 55 -10.08 10.91 -41.89
CA GLN A 55 -11.11 10.84 -40.85
C GLN A 55 -10.62 11.30 -39.48
N GLY A 56 -11.54 11.77 -38.65
CA GLY A 56 -11.28 12.15 -37.26
C GLY A 56 -10.83 13.60 -37.09
N ASP A 57 -10.23 13.87 -35.92
CA ASP A 57 -9.91 15.23 -35.47
C ASP A 57 -8.76 15.85 -36.26
N VAL A 58 -8.97 17.04 -36.79
CA VAL A 58 -7.94 17.83 -37.47
C VAL A 58 -6.98 18.42 -36.43
N PRO A 59 -5.65 18.17 -36.54
CA PRO A 59 -4.67 18.75 -35.63
C PRO A 59 -4.72 20.28 -35.63
N VAL A 60 -4.26 20.90 -34.54
CA VAL A 60 -4.12 22.35 -34.43
C VAL A 60 -2.65 22.77 -34.38
N GLY A 61 -2.33 23.96 -34.89
CA GLY A 61 -0.99 24.56 -34.86
C GLY A 61 -0.26 24.59 -36.21
N ARG A 62 0.63 25.56 -36.36
CA ARG A 62 1.40 25.86 -37.59
C ARG A 62 0.50 25.90 -38.84
N VAL A 63 0.77 25.04 -39.83
CA VAL A 63 0.04 24.97 -41.10
C VAL A 63 -1.45 24.75 -40.87
N PHE A 64 -1.84 24.02 -39.82
CA PHE A 64 -3.25 23.79 -39.51
C PHE A 64 -3.97 25.00 -38.89
N SER A 65 -3.23 26.03 -38.50
CA SER A 65 -3.78 27.30 -38.03
C SER A 65 -3.90 28.34 -39.16
N ASN A 66 -3.42 28.03 -40.37
CA ASN A 66 -3.45 28.92 -41.51
C ASN A 66 -4.41 28.38 -42.58
N VAL A 67 -5.65 28.88 -42.57
CA VAL A 67 -6.73 28.42 -43.46
C VAL A 67 -6.40 28.66 -44.93
N THR A 68 -5.66 29.72 -45.26
CA THR A 68 -5.26 30.01 -46.64
C THR A 68 -4.24 29.02 -47.19
N ALA A 69 -3.43 28.45 -46.30
CA ALA A 69 -2.39 27.46 -46.62
C ALA A 69 -2.89 26.01 -46.56
N LEU A 70 -4.09 25.77 -46.03
CA LEU A 70 -4.61 24.44 -45.72
C LEU A 70 -5.87 24.14 -46.54
N SER A 71 -5.83 23.06 -47.31
CA SER A 71 -7.00 22.55 -48.05
C SER A 71 -7.35 21.13 -47.59
N LEU A 72 -8.56 20.99 -47.03
CA LEU A 72 -9.11 19.72 -46.52
C LEU A 72 -10.42 19.30 -47.21
N VAL A 73 -10.84 20.05 -48.23
CA VAL A 73 -12.12 19.88 -48.93
C VAL A 73 -12.26 18.45 -49.46
N GLY A 74 -13.46 17.86 -49.42
CA GLY A 74 -13.72 16.53 -49.96
C GLY A 74 -13.26 15.37 -49.07
N ASN A 75 -13.08 15.61 -47.76
CA ASN A 75 -12.86 14.58 -46.74
C ASN A 75 -14.04 14.60 -45.73
N ASP A 76 -15.11 13.86 -46.00
CA ASP A 76 -16.39 13.99 -45.30
C ASP A 76 -16.38 13.49 -43.83
N LYS A 77 -15.35 12.73 -43.45
CA LYS A 77 -15.21 12.14 -42.11
C LYS A 77 -14.34 12.95 -41.16
N LEU A 78 -13.87 14.13 -41.57
CA LEU A 78 -13.11 15.03 -40.72
C LEU A 78 -14.01 15.79 -39.74
N CYS A 79 -13.45 16.10 -38.58
CA CYS A 79 -14.12 16.86 -37.53
C CYS A 79 -13.09 17.72 -36.75
N GLY A 80 -13.57 18.66 -35.94
CA GLY A 80 -12.72 19.46 -35.06
C GLY A 80 -11.84 20.48 -35.78
N GLY A 81 -10.58 20.63 -35.36
CA GLY A 81 -9.69 21.69 -35.85
C GLY A 81 -10.04 23.09 -35.35
N ILE A 82 -9.52 24.12 -36.05
CA ILE A 82 -9.82 25.53 -35.74
C ILE A 82 -11.23 25.93 -36.23
N PRO A 83 -11.93 26.86 -35.56
CA PRO A 83 -13.30 27.24 -35.91
C PRO A 83 -13.50 27.68 -37.37
N GLU A 84 -12.48 28.27 -37.98
CA GLU A 84 -12.51 28.80 -39.34
C GLU A 84 -12.62 27.70 -40.41
N LEU A 85 -12.30 26.44 -40.08
CA LEU A 85 -12.45 25.29 -40.99
C LEU A 85 -13.90 24.83 -41.14
N GLN A 86 -14.83 25.29 -40.30
CA GLN A 86 -16.26 24.95 -40.32
C GLN A 86 -16.56 23.43 -40.27
N LEU A 87 -15.66 22.64 -39.68
CA LEU A 87 -15.84 21.20 -39.53
C LEU A 87 -16.79 20.87 -38.37
N PRO A 88 -17.53 19.75 -38.43
CA PRO A 88 -18.37 19.31 -37.32
C PRO A 88 -17.52 19.04 -36.07
N SER A 89 -18.08 19.23 -34.89
CA SER A 89 -17.38 18.88 -33.65
C SER A 89 -17.12 17.37 -33.58
N CYS A 90 -15.90 16.96 -33.24
CA CYS A 90 -15.61 15.55 -33.05
C CYS A 90 -16.41 14.98 -31.88
N LEU A 91 -17.15 13.90 -32.15
CA LEU A 91 -17.77 13.09 -31.12
C LEU A 91 -16.69 12.32 -30.37
N LEU A 92 -15.95 13.01 -29.50
CA LEU A 92 -15.26 12.36 -28.41
C LEU A 92 -16.33 11.64 -27.61
N LYS A 93 -16.46 10.32 -27.82
CA LYS A 93 -16.94 9.44 -26.78
C LYS A 93 -15.96 9.64 -25.63
N LYS A 94 -16.20 10.65 -24.78
CA LYS A 94 -15.73 10.63 -23.40
C LYS A 94 -16.00 9.21 -22.96
N PRO A 95 -15.02 8.46 -22.42
CA PRO A 95 -15.34 7.16 -21.86
C PRO A 95 -16.53 7.44 -20.96
N ARG A 96 -17.70 6.88 -21.30
CA ARG A 96 -18.88 7.02 -20.46
C ARG A 96 -18.37 6.50 -19.14
N ARG A 97 -18.10 7.38 -18.17
CA ARG A 97 -18.20 7.00 -16.77
C ARG A 97 -19.63 6.52 -16.72
N LYS A 98 -19.83 5.20 -16.87
CA LYS A 98 -21.09 4.56 -16.57
C LYS A 98 -21.29 4.98 -15.13
N ASN A 99 -22.16 5.96 -14.91
CA ASN A 99 -22.53 6.35 -13.57
C ASN A 99 -23.17 5.09 -13.01
N MET A 100 -22.37 4.40 -12.20
CA MET A 100 -22.71 3.11 -11.64
C MET A 100 -24.02 3.31 -10.89
N SER A 101 -25.05 2.54 -11.24
CA SER A 101 -26.38 2.69 -10.65
C SER A 101 -26.26 2.63 -9.13
N LEU A 102 -27.05 3.42 -8.40
CA LEU A 102 -27.04 3.44 -6.93
C LEU A 102 -27.05 2.04 -6.29
N PRO A 103 -27.85 1.04 -6.77
CA PRO A 103 -27.77 -0.31 -6.23
C PRO A 103 -26.40 -0.96 -6.43
N LEU A 104 -25.74 -0.72 -7.57
CA LEU A 104 -24.41 -1.26 -7.84
C LEU A 104 -23.32 -0.59 -6.96
N LYS A 105 -23.48 0.68 -6.60
CA LYS A 105 -22.61 1.35 -5.61
C LYS A 105 -22.77 0.73 -4.21
N LEU A 106 -24.01 0.44 -3.80
CA LEU A 106 -24.30 -0.18 -2.52
C LEU A 106 -23.78 -1.61 -2.44
N THR A 107 -23.93 -2.40 -3.50
CA THR A 107 -23.39 -3.77 -3.53
C THR A 107 -21.87 -3.79 -3.45
N ILE A 108 -21.19 -2.91 -4.20
CA ILE A 108 -19.73 -2.80 -4.12
C ILE A 108 -19.29 -2.37 -2.71
N SER A 109 -19.96 -1.38 -2.11
CA SER A 109 -19.67 -0.95 -0.74
C SER A 109 -19.83 -2.08 0.29
N LEU A 110 -20.87 -2.91 0.13
CA LEU A 110 -21.12 -4.05 1.01
C LEU A 110 -20.02 -5.12 0.86
N ILE A 111 -19.63 -5.42 -0.37
CA ILE A 111 -18.57 -6.40 -0.67
C ILE A 111 -17.24 -5.95 -0.05
N PHE A 112 -16.85 -4.68 -0.22
CA PHE A 112 -15.62 -4.15 0.39
C PHE A 112 -15.67 -4.20 1.93
N GLY A 113 -16.81 -3.91 2.54
CA GLY A 113 -17.01 -4.03 3.99
C GLY A 113 -16.82 -5.47 4.48
N VAL A 114 -17.43 -6.44 3.78
CA VAL A 114 -17.32 -7.87 4.11
C VAL A 114 -15.88 -8.38 3.95
N VAL A 115 -15.21 -8.05 2.84
CA VAL A 115 -13.81 -8.43 2.60
C VAL A 115 -12.89 -7.81 3.67
N GLY A 116 -13.11 -6.54 4.03
CA GLY A 116 -12.37 -5.89 5.11
C GLY A 116 -12.53 -6.61 6.45
N LEU A 117 -13.75 -7.02 6.80
CA LEU A 117 -14.02 -7.78 8.02
C LEU A 117 -13.31 -9.15 8.03
N PHE A 118 -13.32 -9.85 6.90
CA PHE A 118 -12.58 -11.11 6.74
C PHE A 118 -11.06 -10.93 6.88
N LEU A 119 -10.49 -9.86 6.30
CA LEU A 119 -9.05 -9.56 6.43
C LEU A 119 -8.67 -9.24 7.87
N ILE A 120 -9.54 -8.51 8.60
CA ILE A 120 -9.32 -8.22 10.03
C ILE A 120 -9.39 -9.50 10.86
N LEU A 121 -10.41 -10.34 10.65
CA LEU A 121 -10.53 -11.65 11.31
C LEU A 121 -9.31 -12.53 11.03
N PHE A 122 -8.88 -12.61 9.76
CA PHE A 122 -7.70 -13.35 9.37
C PHE A 122 -6.43 -12.80 10.03
N ALA A 123 -6.27 -11.48 10.10
CA ALA A 123 -5.15 -10.85 10.78
C ALA A 123 -5.15 -11.12 12.29
N VAL A 124 -6.33 -11.08 12.95
CA VAL A 124 -6.49 -11.43 14.36
C VAL A 124 -6.17 -12.89 14.59
N LEU A 125 -6.68 -13.81 13.77
CA LEU A 125 -6.38 -15.24 13.83
C LEU A 125 -4.89 -15.50 13.59
N PHE A 126 -4.29 -14.84 12.61
CA PHE A 126 -2.87 -14.93 12.33
C PHE A 126 -2.02 -14.37 13.48
N TYR A 127 -2.45 -13.26 14.09
CA TYR A 127 -1.78 -12.68 15.25
C TYR A 127 -1.92 -13.56 16.49
N TRP A 128 -3.12 -14.11 16.74
CA TRP A 128 -3.37 -15.11 17.77
C TRP A 128 -2.54 -16.37 17.54
N PHE A 129 -2.45 -16.86 16.31
CA PHE A 129 -1.64 -18.02 15.97
C PHE A 129 -0.14 -17.73 16.16
N LYS A 130 0.33 -16.53 15.78
CA LYS A 130 1.70 -16.06 16.04
C LYS A 130 1.97 -15.90 17.54
N MET A 131 0.98 -15.46 18.30
CA MET A 131 1.03 -15.32 19.76
C MET A 131 1.00 -16.69 20.44
N GLN A 132 0.20 -17.64 19.93
CA GLN A 132 0.21 -19.03 20.34
C GLN A 132 1.54 -19.69 20.02
N ARG A 133 2.20 -19.38 18.90
CA ARG A 133 3.57 -19.83 18.62
C ARG A 133 4.59 -19.25 19.59
N LYS A 134 4.43 -17.99 20.04
CA LYS A 134 5.27 -17.43 21.11
C LYS A 134 4.98 -18.11 22.47
N CYS A 135 3.74 -18.50 22.73
CA CYS A 135 3.37 -19.28 23.91
C CYS A 135 3.76 -20.77 23.78
N SER A 136 3.82 -21.37 22.58
CA SER A 136 4.17 -22.78 22.39
C SER A 136 5.67 -23.01 22.34
N LEU A 137 6.45 -22.08 21.75
CA LEU A 137 7.91 -22.11 21.81
C LEU A 137 8.46 -21.85 23.22
N THR A 138 7.60 -21.33 24.12
CA THR A 138 7.92 -21.15 25.54
C THR A 138 7.32 -22.27 26.41
N LYS A 139 6.25 -22.96 25.98
CA LYS A 139 5.71 -24.12 26.71
C LYS A 139 6.53 -25.40 26.49
N SER A 140 7.16 -25.58 25.33
CA SER A 140 7.85 -26.84 25.01
C SER A 140 9.29 -26.94 25.53
N SER A 141 9.90 -25.86 26.04
CA SER A 141 11.32 -25.85 26.47
C SER A 141 11.56 -25.47 27.93
N LEU A 142 10.51 -25.18 28.71
CA LEU A 142 10.61 -24.73 30.11
C LEU A 142 10.13 -25.80 31.12
N MET A 143 9.78 -27.00 30.66
CA MET A 143 9.24 -28.07 31.50
C MET A 143 10.27 -29.11 31.94
N ASP A 144 11.56 -28.77 31.91
CA ASP A 144 12.61 -29.58 32.52
C ASP A 144 13.40 -28.76 33.55
N SER A 145 13.17 -29.08 34.83
CA SER A 145 14.00 -28.79 36.03
C SER A 145 13.82 -27.52 36.88
N PHE A 146 12.76 -26.71 36.76
CA PHE A 146 12.51 -25.63 37.75
C PHE A 146 11.47 -26.03 38.81
N MET A 147 11.81 -25.86 40.10
CA MET A 147 10.90 -26.02 41.24
C MET A 147 9.61 -25.21 41.01
N LYS A 148 8.47 -25.89 40.92
CA LYS A 148 7.15 -25.30 40.66
C LYS A 148 6.54 -24.80 41.97
N ILE A 149 6.98 -23.64 42.46
CA ILE A 149 6.40 -22.96 43.64
C ILE A 149 5.12 -22.23 43.21
N SER A 150 3.99 -22.47 43.90
CA SER A 150 2.71 -21.81 43.60
C SER A 150 2.57 -20.43 44.26
N TYR A 151 1.61 -19.62 43.79
CA TYR A 151 1.27 -18.35 44.46
C TYR A 151 0.77 -18.58 45.89
N GLY A 152 -0.01 -19.65 46.13
CA GLY A 152 -0.48 -20.03 47.46
C GLY A 152 0.66 -20.30 48.45
N ASP A 153 1.72 -20.97 48.00
CA ASP A 153 2.90 -21.24 48.83
C ASP A 153 3.65 -19.96 49.19
N LEU A 154 3.73 -19.01 48.24
CA LEU A 154 4.34 -17.71 48.48
C LEU A 154 3.52 -16.86 49.43
N LEU A 155 2.19 -16.88 49.31
CA LEU A 155 1.29 -16.14 50.17
C LEU A 155 1.38 -16.65 51.62
N LYS A 156 1.34 -17.98 51.82
CA LYS A 156 1.47 -18.59 53.15
C LYS A 156 2.81 -18.23 53.80
N ALA A 157 3.91 -18.37 53.06
CA ALA A 157 5.24 -18.23 53.64
C ALA A 157 5.77 -16.78 53.69
N THR A 158 5.01 -15.81 53.18
CA THR A 158 5.27 -14.38 53.39
C THR A 158 4.29 -13.77 54.40
N ASP A 159 3.48 -14.60 55.06
CA ASP A 159 2.38 -14.21 55.95
C ASP A 159 1.42 -13.21 55.29
N GLY A 160 1.07 -13.42 54.03
CA GLY A 160 0.21 -12.49 53.30
C GLY A 160 0.90 -11.18 52.90
N PHE A 161 2.22 -11.20 52.70
CA PHE A 161 3.04 -10.02 52.37
C PHE A 161 3.01 -8.92 53.45
N LEU A 162 2.96 -9.32 54.73
CA LEU A 162 3.01 -8.39 55.87
C LEU A 162 4.29 -7.55 55.87
N SER A 163 4.21 -6.36 56.47
CA SER A 163 5.31 -5.39 56.56
C SER A 163 6.53 -5.92 57.33
N GLY A 164 6.34 -6.86 58.26
CA GLY A 164 7.44 -7.49 59.02
C GLY A 164 8.41 -8.30 58.14
N ASN A 165 7.97 -8.78 56.98
CA ASN A 165 8.78 -9.54 56.03
C ASN A 165 9.31 -8.68 54.88
N LEU A 166 9.03 -7.38 54.89
CA LEU A 166 9.44 -6.44 53.85
C LEU A 166 10.91 -6.04 54.02
N ILE A 167 11.74 -6.36 53.04
CA ILE A 167 13.15 -5.96 53.05
C ILE A 167 13.34 -4.62 52.37
N ARG A 168 12.69 -4.42 51.22
CA ARG A 168 12.92 -3.22 50.42
C ARG A 168 11.73 -2.85 49.54
N ILE A 169 11.46 -1.55 49.45
CA ILE A 169 10.55 -0.96 48.46
C ILE A 169 11.40 -0.27 47.38
N GLY A 170 11.05 -0.49 46.11
CA GLY A 170 11.66 0.18 44.96
C GLY A 170 10.61 0.72 44.00
N SER A 171 11.08 1.44 42.97
CA SER A 171 10.21 2.09 41.98
C SER A 171 9.26 1.14 41.24
N PHE A 172 9.67 -0.12 41.03
CA PHE A 172 8.91 -1.13 40.28
C PHE A 172 8.30 -2.23 41.15
N GLY A 173 8.36 -2.10 42.49
CA GLY A 173 7.79 -3.11 43.38
C GLY A 173 8.52 -3.27 44.71
N SER A 174 8.11 -4.27 45.48
CA SER A 174 8.58 -4.55 46.83
C SER A 174 9.27 -5.91 46.89
N VAL A 175 10.26 -6.07 47.77
CA VAL A 175 11.01 -7.31 47.98
C VAL A 175 10.78 -7.78 49.40
N TYR A 176 10.29 -9.01 49.52
CA TYR A 176 10.00 -9.67 50.79
C TYR A 176 10.98 -10.82 51.04
N LYS A 177 11.27 -11.05 52.32
CA LYS A 177 12.01 -12.23 52.78
C LYS A 177 11.01 -13.37 52.97
N ARG A 178 11.38 -14.57 52.53
CA ARG A 178 10.64 -15.81 52.80
C ARG A 178 11.62 -16.88 53.29
N VAL A 179 11.13 -17.76 54.15
CA VAL A 179 11.75 -19.06 54.47
C VAL A 179 10.90 -20.15 53.82
N LEU A 180 11.50 -21.06 53.06
CA LEU A 180 10.82 -22.26 52.55
C LEU A 180 10.78 -23.34 53.64
N GLU A 181 9.98 -24.39 53.43
CA GLU A 181 9.81 -25.50 54.38
C GLU A 181 11.13 -26.22 54.71
N ASP A 182 12.11 -26.14 53.81
CA ASP A 182 13.47 -26.67 53.94
C ASP A 182 14.46 -25.70 54.62
N GLN A 183 13.98 -24.62 55.25
CA GLN A 183 14.77 -23.52 55.81
C GLN A 183 15.59 -22.70 54.80
N THR A 184 15.35 -22.86 53.50
CA THR A 184 16.01 -22.04 52.48
C THR A 184 15.42 -20.64 52.45
N TYR A 185 16.29 -19.62 52.55
CA TYR A 185 15.87 -18.22 52.40
C TYR A 185 15.71 -17.83 50.94
N VAL A 186 14.55 -17.26 50.59
CA VAL A 186 14.25 -16.77 49.24
C VAL A 186 13.73 -15.34 49.31
N PHE A 187 14.08 -14.55 48.31
CA PHE A 187 13.60 -13.19 48.14
C PHE A 187 12.47 -13.15 47.11
N VAL A 188 11.30 -12.68 47.53
CA VAL A 188 10.11 -12.58 46.67
C VAL A 188 9.96 -11.13 46.23
N LYS A 189 10.13 -10.86 44.94
CA LYS A 189 9.91 -9.53 44.38
C LYS A 189 8.50 -9.41 43.81
N VAL A 190 7.64 -8.67 44.51
CA VAL A 190 6.27 -8.35 44.08
C VAL A 190 6.30 -7.08 43.24
N LEU A 191 5.79 -7.15 42.01
CA LEU A 191 5.79 -6.01 41.08
C LEU A 191 4.59 -5.10 41.33
N ASN A 192 4.82 -3.79 41.28
CA ASN A 192 3.72 -2.83 41.24
C ASN A 192 3.27 -2.61 39.79
N LEU A 193 2.20 -3.28 39.38
CA LEU A 193 1.66 -3.20 38.01
C LEU A 193 0.98 -1.86 37.68
N GLN A 194 0.67 -1.02 38.68
CA GLN A 194 0.14 0.33 38.44
C GLN A 194 1.22 1.29 37.90
N ARG A 195 2.50 0.94 38.04
CA ARG A 195 3.61 1.72 37.46
C ARG A 195 3.80 1.37 35.99
N ILE A 196 3.67 2.38 35.13
CA ILE A 196 3.90 2.27 33.69
C ILE A 196 5.30 1.68 33.44
N GLY A 197 5.35 0.54 32.74
CA GLY A 197 6.60 -0.14 32.39
C GLY A 197 7.13 -1.16 33.41
N ALA A 198 6.45 -1.39 34.54
CA ALA A 198 6.89 -2.37 35.55
C ALA A 198 6.97 -3.80 35.01
N SER A 199 5.97 -4.24 34.24
CA SER A 199 5.97 -5.55 33.58
C SER A 199 7.08 -5.66 32.52
N LYS A 200 7.28 -4.61 31.71
CA LYS A 200 8.35 -4.56 30.70
C LYS A 200 9.75 -4.65 31.32
N SER A 201 10.00 -3.94 32.42
CA SER A 201 11.25 -4.00 33.18
C SER A 201 11.50 -5.40 33.74
N PHE A 202 10.46 -6.04 34.29
CA PHE A 202 10.54 -7.40 34.78
C PHE A 202 10.88 -8.41 33.68
N PHE A 203 10.13 -8.40 32.58
CA PHE A 203 10.39 -9.32 31.46
C PHE A 203 11.78 -9.12 30.85
N SER A 204 12.26 -7.87 30.75
CA SER A 204 13.62 -7.58 30.30
C SER A 204 14.67 -8.19 31.23
N LYS A 205 14.50 -8.04 32.55
CA LYS A 205 15.41 -8.60 33.55
C LYS A 205 15.38 -10.13 33.59
N CYS A 206 14.20 -10.74 33.53
CA CYS A 206 14.05 -12.18 33.43
C CYS A 206 14.70 -12.71 32.16
N LYS A 207 14.50 -12.06 31.00
CA LYS A 207 15.14 -12.44 29.75
C LYS A 207 16.67 -12.37 29.81
N ALA A 208 17.21 -11.33 30.45
CA ALA A 208 18.65 -11.17 30.65
C ALA A 208 19.24 -12.25 31.57
N LEU A 209 18.54 -12.59 32.65
CA LEU A 209 19.02 -13.55 33.64
C LEU A 209 18.67 -15.02 33.31
N ARG A 210 17.77 -15.27 32.34
CA ARG A 210 17.28 -16.62 31.98
C ARG A 210 18.39 -17.59 31.61
N ASN A 211 19.42 -17.10 30.91
CA ASN A 211 20.47 -17.93 30.34
C ASN A 211 21.83 -17.72 31.03
N VAL A 212 21.89 -16.89 32.08
CA VAL A 212 23.15 -16.54 32.74
C VAL A 212 23.25 -17.32 34.04
N ARG A 213 24.19 -18.27 34.08
CA ARG A 213 24.56 -19.00 35.31
C ARG A 213 25.96 -18.56 35.71
N HIS A 214 26.06 -17.80 36.79
CA HIS A 214 27.34 -17.30 37.28
C HIS A 214 27.31 -17.18 38.81
N ARG A 215 28.44 -17.48 39.47
CA ARG A 215 28.59 -17.45 40.94
C ARG A 215 28.27 -16.11 41.60
N ASN A 216 28.43 -15.01 40.86
CA ASN A 216 28.19 -13.65 41.35
C ASN A 216 26.85 -13.05 40.89
N LEU A 217 25.97 -13.85 40.27
CA LEU A 217 24.65 -13.38 39.81
C LEU A 217 23.54 -14.13 40.52
N VAL A 218 22.49 -13.38 40.89
CA VAL A 218 21.31 -13.94 41.56
C VAL A 218 20.58 -14.89 40.62
N LYS A 219 20.41 -16.14 41.06
CA LYS A 219 19.62 -17.15 40.35
C LYS A 219 18.13 -16.84 40.50
N ILE A 220 17.43 -16.72 39.37
CA ILE A 220 15.97 -16.70 39.38
C ILE A 220 15.48 -18.14 39.51
N LEU A 221 14.72 -18.44 40.57
CA LEU A 221 14.17 -19.77 40.83
C LEU A 221 12.89 -20.02 40.03
N THR A 222 11.94 -19.08 40.09
CA THR A 222 10.66 -19.18 39.39
C THR A 222 10.01 -17.79 39.25
N ALA A 223 8.96 -17.71 38.43
CA ALA A 223 8.05 -16.58 38.35
C ALA A 223 6.61 -17.10 38.40
N CYS A 224 5.76 -16.43 39.17
CA CYS A 224 4.36 -16.79 39.37
C CYS A 224 3.45 -15.59 39.14
N SER A 225 2.22 -15.84 38.71
CA SER A 225 1.14 -14.87 38.60
C SER A 225 0.03 -15.21 39.61
N SER A 226 -0.71 -14.20 40.07
CA SER A 226 -1.89 -14.42 40.94
C SER A 226 -3.04 -15.15 40.23
N VAL A 227 -2.93 -15.35 38.91
CA VAL A 227 -3.89 -16.10 38.08
C VAL A 227 -3.59 -17.61 38.10
N ASP A 228 -2.45 -18.03 38.67
CA ASP A 228 -2.01 -19.44 38.72
C ASP A 228 -2.55 -20.19 39.96
N TYR A 229 -3.77 -19.85 40.41
CA TYR A 229 -4.45 -20.52 41.54
C TYR A 229 -5.17 -21.80 41.09
#